data_AF-A0A1F5X4L4-F1
#
_entry.id   AF-A0A1F5X4L4-F1
#
_cell.length_a   1.000
_cell.length_b   1.000
_cell.length_c   1.000
_cell.angle_alpha   90.00
_cell.angle_beta   90.00
_cell.angle_gamma   90.00
#
_symmetry.space_group_name_H-M   'P 1'
#
loop_
_entity.id
_entity.type
_entity.pdbx_description
1 polymer ?
#
loop_
_entity_poly.entity_id
_entity_poly.type
_entity_poly.pdbx_seq_one_letter_code
_entity_poly.pdbx_strand_id
1 'polypeptide(L)' 'MSQHQAYKVIIGEIEMLNKEIDMKIIKGLSYAEESRRHKTLLARLRHATPDRSWWFKRSINLISALVF' A
#
# COMPACT_ATOMS: atom_id res chain seq x y z
N MET A 1 -15.15 -17.68 1.92
CA MET A 1 -14.26 -16.91 1.01
C MET A 1 -12.97 -17.68 0.84
N SER A 2 -12.46 -17.83 -0.39
CA SER A 2 -11.14 -18.44 -0.60
C SER A 2 -10.04 -17.44 -0.21
N GLN A 3 -8.88 -17.94 0.22
CA GLN A 3 -7.69 -17.11 0.56
C GLN A 3 -7.34 -16.12 -0.56
N HIS A 4 -7.53 -16.54 -1.81
CA HIS A 4 -7.30 -15.73 -2.99
C HIS A 4 -8.26 -14.53 -3.12
N GLN A 5 -9.50 -14.67 -2.64
CA GLN A 5 -10.48 -13.59 -2.69
C GLN A 5 -10.25 -12.57 -1.57
N ALA A 6 -9.87 -13.02 -0.38
CA ALA A 6 -9.43 -12.13 0.70
C ALA A 6 -8.22 -11.29 0.28
N TYR A 7 -7.28 -11.91 -0.42
CA TYR A 7 -6.11 -11.24 -0.99
C TYR A 7 -6.47 -10.11 -1.96
N LYS A 8 -7.38 -10.37 -2.91
CA LYS A 8 -7.85 -9.36 -3.87
C LYS A 8 -8.50 -8.16 -3.18
N VAL A 9 -9.31 -8.42 -2.15
CA VAL A 9 -9.95 -7.35 -1.37
C VAL A 9 -8.91 -6.47 -0.67
N ILE A 10 -7.89 -7.08 -0.05
CA ILE A 10 -6.85 -6.32 0.65
C ILE A 10 -6.01 -5.47 -0.32
N ILE A 11 -5.72 -5.99 -1.53
CA ILE A 11 -5.03 -5.21 -2.57
C ILE A 11 -5.86 -4.01 -3.00
N GLY A 12 -7.17 -4.21 -3.26
CA GLY A 12 -8.04 -3.10 -3.64
C GLY A 12 -8.06 -2.00 -2.57
N GLU A 13 -8.12 -2.38 -1.30
CA GLU A 13 -8.08 -1.42 -0.19
C GLU A 13 -6.75 -0.64 -0.13
N ILE A 14 -5.63 -1.31 -0.37
CA ILE A 14 -4.31 -0.69 -0.45
C ILE A 14 -4.25 0.34 -1.59
N GLU A 15 -4.80 0.00 -2.77
CA GLU A 15 -4.84 0.92 -3.90
C GLU A 15 -5.71 2.15 -3.62
N MET A 16 -6.84 1.99 -2.91
CA MET A 16 -7.66 3.13 -2.48
C MET A 16 -6.91 4.02 -1.48
N LEU A 17 -6.26 3.43 -0.48
CA LEU A 17 -5.47 4.19 0.50
C LEU A 17 -4.35 4.98 -0.16
N ASN A 18 -3.68 4.41 -1.17
CA ASN A 18 -2.65 5.15 -1.92
C ASN A 18 -3.23 6.38 -2.61
N LYS A 19 -4.36 6.24 -3.31
CA LYS A 19 -5.04 7.39 -3.94
C LYS A 19 -5.43 8.45 -2.93
N GLU A 20 -5.91 8.05 -1.75
CA GLU A 20 -6.27 8.99 -0.68
C GLU A 20 -5.04 9.71 -0.13
N ILE A 21 -3.96 8.98 0.14
CA ILE A 21 -2.68 9.55 0.59
C ILE A 21 -2.16 10.55 -0.43
N ASP A 22 -2.14 10.20 -1.72
CA ASP A 22 -1.69 11.10 -2.80
C ASP A 22 -2.50 12.40 -2.80
N MET A 23 -3.82 12.30 -2.71
CA MET A 23 -4.69 13.48 -2.65
C MET A 23 -4.46 14.32 -1.39
N LYS A 24 -4.18 13.68 -0.25
CA LYS A 24 -3.86 14.39 0.99
C LYS A 24 -2.50 15.07 0.92
N ILE A 25 -1.49 14.44 0.31
CA ILE A 25 -0.18 15.05 0.05
C ILE A 25 -0.33 16.29 -0.84
N ILE A 26 -1.06 16.18 -1.96
CA ILE A 26 -1.31 17.31 -2.88
C ILE A 26 -1.99 18.48 -2.15
N LYS A 27 -2.93 18.17 -1.24
CA LYS A 27 -3.66 19.18 -0.45
C LYS A 27 -2.89 19.67 0.78
N GLY A 28 -1.70 19.13 1.07
CA GLY A 28 -0.95 19.45 2.29
C GLY A 28 -1.66 19.01 3.59
N LEU A 29 -2.54 18.01 3.51
CA LEU A 29 -3.28 17.46 4.65
C LEU A 29 -2.51 16.29 5.28
N SER A 30 -2.72 16.08 6.59
CA SER A 30 -2.16 14.93 7.28
C SER A 30 -2.75 13.62 6.73
N TYR A 31 -1.85 12.70 6.35
CA TYR A 31 -2.15 11.37 5.81
C TYR A 31 -1.64 10.24 6.73
N ALA A 32 -1.36 10.57 8.00
CA ALA A 32 -0.73 9.67 8.96
C ALA A 32 -1.60 8.47 9.33
N GLU A 33 -2.92 8.62 9.30
CA GLU A 33 -3.86 7.55 9.59
C GLU A 33 -3.95 6.54 8.44
N GLU A 34 -4.08 7.03 7.21
CA GLU A 34 -4.12 6.21 6.00
C GLU A 34 -2.81 5.44 5.83
N SER A 35 -1.69 6.08 6.14
CA SER A 35 -0.37 5.44 6.15
C SER A 35 -0.27 4.29 7.14
N ARG A 36 -0.79 4.47 8.37
CA ARG A 36 -0.83 3.41 9.39
C ARG A 36 -1.71 2.25 8.94
N ARG A 37 -2.88 2.56 8.36
CA ARG A 37 -3.81 1.56 7.84
C ARG A 37 -3.21 0.78 6.67
N HIS A 38 -2.58 1.48 5.72
CA HIS A 38 -1.87 0.89 4.59
C HIS A 38 -0.76 -0.07 5.05
N LYS A 39 0.07 0.36 6.02
CA LYS A 39 1.14 -0.49 6.60
C LYS A 39 0.58 -1.73 7.29
N THR A 40 -0.56 -1.61 7.97
CA THR A 40 -1.23 -2.74 8.64
C THR A 40 -1.74 -3.77 7.62
N LEU A 41 -2.34 -3.32 6.52
CA LEU A 41 -2.81 -4.19 5.43
C LEU A 41 -1.65 -4.88 4.72
N LEU A 42 -0.55 -4.17 4.49
CA LEU A 42 0.69 -4.76 3.95
C LEU A 42 1.26 -5.85 4.86
N ALA A 43 1.26 -5.64 6.18
CA ALA A 43 1.71 -6.66 7.12
C ALA A 43 0.84 -7.92 7.02
N ARG A 44 -0.49 -7.77 6.91
CA ARG A 44 -1.43 -8.89 6.72
C ARG A 44 -1.18 -9.64 5.40
N LEU A 45 -0.90 -8.92 4.31
CA LEU A 45 -0.52 -9.55 3.04
C LEU A 45 0.77 -10.35 3.15
N ARG A 46 1.80 -9.81 3.82
CA ARG A 46 3.09 -10.50 3.99
C ARG A 46 2.98 -11.82 4.75
N HIS A 47 1.99 -11.95 5.64
CA HIS A 47 1.72 -13.22 6.32
C HIS A 47 0.87 -14.18 5.46
N ALA A 48 0.15 -13.67 4.46
CA ALA A 48 -0.72 -14.45 3.58
C ALA A 48 -0.01 -14.98 2.32
N THR A 49 1.10 -14.37 1.87
CA THR A 49 1.87 -14.81 0.70
C THR A 49 3.33 -15.18 1.05
N PRO A 50 3.83 -16.39 0.69
CA PRO A 50 5.22 -16.78 0.94
C PRO A 50 6.26 -16.06 0.06
N ASP A 51 5.87 -15.53 -1.10
CA ASP A 51 6.81 -15.00 -2.09
C ASP A 51 7.07 -13.50 -1.89
N ARG A 52 8.15 -13.20 -1.16
CA ARG A 52 8.58 -11.84 -0.79
C ARG A 52 9.07 -10.98 -1.97
N SER A 53 9.36 -11.57 -3.14
CA SER A 53 10.21 -10.91 -4.15
C SER A 53 9.43 -9.96 -5.09
N TRP A 54 8.19 -10.31 -5.41
CA TRP A 54 7.46 -9.61 -6.49
C TRP A 54 6.87 -8.25 -6.07
N TRP A 55 6.44 -8.10 -4.81
CA TRP A 55 5.75 -6.90 -4.33
C TRP A 55 6.69 -5.74 -3.96
N PHE A 56 7.87 -6.02 -3.41
CA PHE A 56 8.85 -4.97 -3.08
C PHE A 56 9.34 -4.23 -4.33
N LYS A 57 9.47 -4.91 -5.48
CA LYS A 57 9.91 -4.29 -6.74
C LYS A 57 8.97 -3.21 -7.28
N ARG A 58 7.67 -3.25 -6.97
CA ARG A 58 6.69 -2.27 -7.48
C ARG A 58 6.62 -0.99 -6.64
N SER A 59 6.95 -1.07 -5.36
CA SER A 59 6.86 0.06 -4.41
C SER A 59 8.08 1.00 -4.38
N ILE A 60 9.21 0.60 -4.98
CA ILE A 60 10.46 1.37 -4.93
C ILE A 60 10.52 2.51 -5.98
N ASN A 61 9.56 2.58 -6.91
CA ASN A 61 9.53 3.65 -7.94
C ASN A 61 9.04 5.02 -7.44
N LEU A 62 8.70 5.20 -6.16
CA LEU A 62 8.18 6.48 -5.63
C LEU A 62 9.22 7.32 -4.88
N ILE A 63 10.43 6.80 -4.63
CA ILE A 63 11.48 7.54 -3.88
C ILE A 63 12.44 8.29 -4.83
N SER A 64 12.43 8.01 -6.15
CA SER A 64 13.35 8.67 -7.09
C SER A 64 12.96 10.10 -7.49
N ALA A 65 11.86 10.66 -6.96
CA ALA A 65 11.39 12.00 -7.30
C ALA A 65 11.76 13.09 -6.28
N LEU A 66 12.48 12.74 -5.20
CA LEU A 66 12.96 13.70 -4.18
C LEU A 66 14.48 13.86 -4.14
N VAL A 67 15.18 13.33 -5.15
CA VAL A 67 16.61 13.59 -5.38
C VAL A 67 16.75 14.29 -6.73
N PHE A 68 16.31 15.56 -6.78
CA PHE A 68 16.83 16.59 -7.69
C PHE A 68 16.45 17.97 -7.17
#